data_AF-A0A392PSE2-F1
#
_entry.id   AF-A0A392PSE2-F1
#
_cell.length_a   1.000
_cell.length_b   1.000
_cell.length_c   1.000
_cell.angle_alpha   90.00
_cell.angle_beta   90.00
_cell.angle_gamma   90.00
#
_symmetry.space_group_name_H-M   'P 1'
#
loop_
_entity.id
_entity.type
_entity.pdbx_description
1 polymer ?
#
loop_
_entity_poly.entity_id
_entity_poly.type
_entity_poly.pdbx_seq_one_letter_code
_entity_poly.pdbx_strand_id
1 'polypeptide(L)'
;SGRPVDEEGVEDAFELLHEMNERVRTGIWVGDCFIYNNSSWRLNYCVGGEVTTMFHLDRPMYLLGYLANQSRVFLIDKEFNVVGYTLLLSLIEYKTLVMRGDLERANEVLPSIPKEHHNR
;
A
#
# COMPACT_ATOMS: atom_id res chain seq x y z
N SER A 1 19.25 23.94 -23.92
CA SER A 1 18.80 25.32 -23.64
C SER A 1 18.31 25.38 -22.21
N GLY A 2 19.16 25.82 -21.27
CA GLY A 2 18.77 25.99 -19.87
C GLY A 2 17.96 27.27 -19.76
N ARG A 3 16.63 27.15 -19.77
CA ARG A 3 15.77 28.25 -19.32
C ARG A 3 16.02 28.44 -17.83
N PRO A 4 16.07 29.67 -17.32
CA PRO A 4 16.09 29.90 -15.89
C PRO A 4 14.84 29.24 -15.31
N VAL A 5 15.07 28.27 -14.44
CA VAL A 5 14.03 27.66 -13.61
C VAL A 5 13.74 28.69 -12.53
N ASP A 6 12.46 29.03 -12.34
CA ASP A 6 12.06 29.93 -11.25
C ASP A 6 12.22 29.22 -9.90
N GLU A 7 11.87 29.89 -8.80
CA GLU A 7 11.96 29.30 -7.46
C GLU A 7 11.02 28.09 -7.26
N GLU A 8 10.00 27.93 -8.11
CA GLU A 8 8.99 26.86 -8.03
C GLU A 8 9.39 25.61 -8.82
N GLY A 9 10.41 25.69 -9.67
CA GLY A 9 10.96 24.54 -10.37
C GLY A 9 10.45 24.39 -11.79
N VAL A 10 10.35 23.13 -12.25
CA VAL A 10 9.77 22.81 -13.57
C VAL A 10 8.35 22.31 -13.35
N GLU A 11 7.36 23.10 -13.76
CA GLU A 11 5.93 22.81 -13.57
C GLU A 11 5.55 21.40 -14.04
N ASP A 12 6.02 20.98 -15.21
CA ASP A 12 5.71 19.68 -15.81
C ASP A 12 6.54 18.50 -15.25
N ALA A 13 7.34 18.70 -14.20
CA ALA A 13 8.15 17.63 -13.61
C ALA A 13 7.33 16.65 -12.74
N PHE A 14 6.16 17.07 -12.26
CA PHE A 14 5.29 16.29 -11.39
C PHE A 14 3.83 16.39 -11.84
N GLU A 15 3.10 15.29 -11.72
CA GLU A 15 1.65 15.24 -11.97
C GLU A 15 0.96 14.72 -10.71
N LEU A 16 -0.14 15.38 -10.31
CA LEU A 16 -0.99 14.88 -9.24
C LEU A 16 -1.83 13.71 -9.77
N LEU A 17 -1.45 12.49 -9.39
CA LEU A 17 -2.21 11.30 -9.79
C LEU A 17 -3.46 11.10 -8.94
N HIS A 18 -3.32 11.20 -7.62
CA HIS A 18 -4.39 10.89 -6.67
C HIS A 18 -4.30 11.76 -5.40
N GLU A 19 -5.45 12.06 -4.82
CA GLU A 19 -5.59 12.69 -3.50
C GLU A 19 -6.37 11.76 -2.58
N MET A 20 -5.95 11.67 -1.31
CA MET A 20 -6.58 10.82 -0.31
C MET A 20 -6.88 11.63 0.95
N ASN A 21 -8.14 11.68 1.34
CA ASN A 21 -8.58 12.46 2.50
C ASN A 21 -8.42 11.68 3.82
N GLU A 22 -7.22 11.17 4.08
CA GLU A 22 -6.86 10.53 5.35
C GLU A 22 -5.55 11.11 5.90
N ARG A 23 -5.49 11.28 7.22
CA ARG A 23 -4.24 11.65 7.89
C ARG A 23 -3.36 10.41 8.10
N VAL A 24 -2.41 10.23 7.19
CA VAL A 24 -1.32 9.25 7.29
C VAL A 24 -0.43 9.55 8.50
N ARG A 25 -0.06 8.51 9.26
CA ARG A 25 0.86 8.58 10.40
C ARG A 25 2.25 8.09 10.03
N THR A 26 2.34 6.90 9.44
CA THR A 26 3.53 6.38 8.76
C THR A 26 3.11 5.68 7.49
N GLY A 27 3.98 5.68 6.48
CA GLY A 27 3.73 5.04 5.19
C GLY A 27 5.00 4.52 4.54
N ILE A 28 4.86 3.45 3.76
CA ILE A 28 5.93 2.87 2.93
C ILE A 28 5.38 2.54 1.56
N TRP A 29 6.19 2.73 0.53
CA TRP A 29 5.90 2.26 -0.82
C TRP A 29 6.47 0.86 -1.02
N VAL A 30 5.69 -0.02 -1.62
CA VAL A 30 6.12 -1.34 -2.08
C VAL A 30 5.63 -1.51 -3.52
N GLY A 31 6.49 -1.21 -4.48
CA GLY A 31 6.05 -0.97 -5.87
C GLY A 31 5.06 0.19 -5.92
N ASP A 32 3.94 0.00 -6.62
CA ASP A 32 2.86 0.99 -6.75
C ASP A 32 1.86 0.97 -5.57
N CYS A 33 2.11 0.12 -4.56
CA CYS A 33 1.26 -0.02 -3.39
C CYS A 33 1.79 0.84 -2.24
N PHE A 34 1.02 1.86 -1.87
CA PHE A 34 1.32 2.69 -0.71
C PHE A 34 0.66 2.09 0.53
N ILE A 35 1.45 1.48 1.42
CA ILE A 35 0.99 0.89 2.67
C ILE A 35 1.17 1.93 3.77
N TYR A 36 0.13 2.20 4.55
CA TYR A 36 0.19 3.22 5.58
C TYR A 36 -0.73 2.90 6.75
N ASN A 37 -0.46 3.52 7.89
CA ASN A 37 -1.44 3.58 8.96
C ASN A 37 -1.92 5.02 9.19
N ASN A 38 -3.15 5.17 9.69
CA ASN A 38 -3.78 6.46 9.85
C ASN A 38 -4.06 6.83 11.32
N SER A 39 -4.63 8.02 11.53
CA SER A 39 -4.96 8.54 12.87
C SER A 39 -6.10 7.78 13.56
N SER A 40 -6.87 6.96 12.83
CA SER A 40 -7.93 6.08 13.33
C SER A 40 -7.44 4.65 13.59
N TRP A 41 -6.12 4.45 13.64
CA TRP A 41 -5.46 3.17 13.93
C TRP A 41 -5.84 2.08 12.92
N ARG A 42 -6.04 2.45 11.66
CA ARG A 42 -6.21 1.48 10.57
C ARG A 42 -4.90 1.32 9.84
N LEU A 43 -4.56 0.08 9.52
CA LEU A 43 -3.52 -0.27 8.56
C LEU A 43 -4.19 -0.47 7.20
N ASN A 44 -3.84 0.40 6.27
CA ASN A 44 -4.43 0.52 4.94
C ASN A 44 -3.36 0.28 3.87
N TYR A 45 -3.80 -0.08 2.66
CA TYR A 45 -3.02 0.13 1.46
C TYR A 45 -3.81 0.98 0.46
N CYS A 46 -3.09 1.67 -0.43
CA CYS A 46 -3.63 2.43 -1.54
C CYS A 46 -2.93 2.04 -2.84
N VAL A 47 -3.71 1.74 -3.88
CA VAL A 47 -3.22 1.51 -5.25
C VAL A 47 -4.11 2.30 -6.21
N GLY A 48 -3.53 3.22 -6.97
CA GLY A 48 -4.29 4.01 -7.94
C GLY A 48 -5.39 4.87 -7.31
N GLY A 49 -5.18 5.39 -6.10
CA GLY A 49 -6.16 6.18 -5.35
C GLY A 49 -7.18 5.37 -4.56
N GLU A 50 -7.31 4.07 -4.83
CA GLU A 50 -8.24 3.18 -4.13
C GLU A 50 -7.67 2.70 -2.80
N VAL A 51 -8.34 3.05 -1.72
CA VAL A 51 -7.94 2.72 -0.35
C VAL A 51 -8.65 1.46 0.13
N THR A 52 -7.88 0.50 0.67
CA THR A 52 -8.43 -0.66 1.36
C THR A 52 -7.84 -0.79 2.76
N THR A 53 -8.72 -0.88 3.76
CA THR A 53 -8.33 -1.23 5.13
C THR A 53 -8.06 -2.72 5.25
N MET A 54 -6.86 -3.08 5.70
CA MET A 54 -6.47 -4.46 5.96
C MET A 54 -6.76 -4.86 7.41
N PHE A 55 -6.37 -4.01 8.36
CA PHE A 55 -6.48 -4.31 9.79
C PHE A 55 -6.87 -3.08 10.59
N HIS A 56 -7.68 -3.31 11.62
CA HIS A 56 -7.89 -2.36 12.70
C HIS A 56 -6.88 -2.68 13.80
N LEU A 57 -6.02 -1.72 14.12
CA LEU A 57 -5.00 -1.84 15.15
C LEU A 57 -5.64 -1.54 16.50
N ASP A 58 -5.20 -2.26 17.52
CA ASP A 58 -5.65 -2.13 18.90
C ASP A 58 -4.94 -0.98 19.65
N ARG A 59 -3.82 -0.50 19.11
CA ARG A 59 -3.00 0.56 19.68
C ARG A 59 -2.25 1.37 18.61
N PRO A 60 -1.69 2.53 18.96
CA PRO A 60 -0.82 3.27 18.06
C PRO A 60 0.43 2.46 17.69
N MET A 61 0.64 2.28 16.39
CA MET A 61 1.78 1.57 15.82
C MET A 61 2.50 2.45 14.78
N TYR A 62 3.72 2.08 14.42
CA TYR A 62 4.53 2.73 13.39
C TYR A 62 5.11 1.66 12.45
N LEU A 63 5.09 1.91 11.14
CA LEU A 63 5.65 1.00 10.15
C LEU A 63 7.17 0.88 10.30
N LEU A 64 7.68 -0.35 10.35
CA LEU A 64 9.10 -0.67 10.26
C LEU A 64 9.52 -1.01 8.82
N GLY A 65 8.66 -1.67 8.06
CA GLY A 65 8.96 -2.07 6.69
C GLY A 65 8.16 -3.30 6.24
N TYR A 66 8.36 -3.66 4.98
CA TYR A 66 7.77 -4.85 4.36
C TYR A 66 8.87 -5.87 4.02
N LEU A 67 8.68 -7.13 4.41
CA LEU A 67 9.54 -8.23 4.05
C LEU A 67 8.85 -9.11 3.00
N ALA A 68 9.27 -8.96 1.74
CA ALA A 68 8.68 -9.67 0.60
C ALA A 68 8.76 -11.20 0.73
N ASN A 69 9.90 -11.72 1.21
CA ASN A 69 10.10 -13.16 1.42
C ASN A 69 9.17 -13.77 2.48
N GLN A 70 8.55 -12.95 3.33
CA GLN A 70 7.57 -13.37 4.34
C GLN A 70 6.16 -12.87 4.03
N SER A 71 5.99 -12.07 2.97
CA SER A 71 4.73 -11.37 2.68
C SER A 71 4.14 -10.67 3.90
N ARG A 72 4.98 -9.95 4.66
CA ARG A 72 4.59 -9.34 5.93
C ARG A 72 5.04 -7.90 6.04
N VAL A 73 4.14 -7.06 6.53
CA VAL A 73 4.44 -5.72 7.00
C VAL A 73 4.66 -5.76 8.51
N PHE A 74 5.77 -5.19 8.95
CA PHE A 74 6.13 -5.12 10.36
C PHE A 74 5.85 -3.74 10.91
N LEU A 75 5.31 -3.70 12.13
CA LEU A 75 5.01 -2.49 12.87
C LEU A 75 5.59 -2.58 14.28
N ILE A 76 5.85 -1.43 14.89
CA ILE A 76 6.33 -1.29 16.26
C ILE A 76 5.47 -0.32 17.07
N ASP A 77 5.27 -0.59 18.35
CA ASP A 77 4.66 0.37 19.30
C ASP A 77 5.71 1.12 20.14
N LYS A 78 5.25 2.03 21.01
CA LYS A 78 6.12 2.82 21.89
C LYS A 78 6.76 1.99 23.01
N GLU A 79 6.24 0.81 23.27
CA GLU A 79 6.77 -0.19 24.21
C GLU A 79 7.78 -1.15 23.53
N PHE A 80 8.16 -0.88 22.28
CA PHE A 80 9.07 -1.68 21.47
C PHE A 80 8.56 -3.09 21.11
N ASN A 81 7.26 -3.34 21.20
CA ASN A 81 6.70 -4.61 20.71
C ASN A 81 6.59 -4.56 19.18
N VAL A 82 7.10 -5.62 18.53
CA VAL A 82 7.04 -5.79 17.07
C VAL A 82 5.93 -6.75 16.69
N VAL A 83 5.07 -6.33 15.76
CA VAL A 83 3.96 -7.14 15.25
C VAL A 83 4.04 -7.21 13.72
N GLY A 84 3.85 -8.42 13.17
CA GLY A 84 3.81 -8.64 11.73
C GLY A 84 2.39 -8.95 11.25
N TYR A 85 1.94 -8.26 10.22
CA TYR A 85 0.66 -8.50 9.54
C TYR A 85 0.90 -9.05 8.14
N THR A 86 0.15 -10.08 7.75
CA THR A 86 0.23 -10.65 6.40
C THR A 86 -0.30 -9.66 5.38
N LEU A 87 0.50 -9.43 4.35
CA LEU A 87 0.17 -8.59 3.20
C LEU A 87 0.73 -9.24 1.94
N LEU A 88 -0.18 -9.87 1.18
CA LEU A 88 0.13 -10.55 -0.07
C LEU A 88 0.00 -9.55 -1.21
N LEU A 89 1.12 -9.15 -1.81
CA LEU A 89 1.11 -8.26 -2.97
C LEU A 89 0.39 -8.90 -4.17
N SER A 90 0.50 -10.21 -4.34
CA SER A 90 -0.23 -10.94 -5.40
C SER A 90 -1.75 -10.84 -5.23
N LEU A 91 -2.26 -10.85 -3.99
CA LEU A 91 -3.67 -10.65 -3.73
C LEU A 91 -4.12 -9.21 -4.03
N ILE A 92 -3.27 -8.23 -3.73
CA ILE A 92 -3.52 -6.82 -4.05
C ILE A 92 -3.54 -6.64 -5.57
N GLU A 93 -2.53 -7.14 -6.26
CA GLU A 93 -2.41 -7.09 -7.73
C GLU A 93 -3.62 -7.74 -8.40
N TYR A 94 -4.01 -8.94 -7.96
CA TYR A 94 -5.20 -9.62 -8.47
C TYR A 94 -6.46 -8.76 -8.30
N LYS A 95 -6.69 -8.19 -7.10
CA LYS A 95 -7.84 -7.32 -6.85
C LYS A 95 -7.82 -6.08 -7.74
N THR A 96 -6.66 -5.45 -7.90
CA THR A 96 -6.49 -4.28 -8.77
C THR A 96 -6.78 -4.62 -10.24
N LEU A 97 -6.31 -5.77 -10.74
CA LEU A 97 -6.58 -6.22 -12.11
C LEU A 97 -8.07 -6.50 -12.32
N VAL A 98 -8.73 -7.17 -11.37
CA VAL A 98 -10.17 -7.41 -11.41
C VAL A 98 -10.95 -6.11 -11.40
N MET A 99 -10.59 -5.13 -10.56
CA MET A 99 -11.25 -3.81 -10.52
C MET A 99 -11.08 -3.03 -11.83
N ARG A 100 -9.95 -3.22 -12.53
CA ARG A 100 -9.70 -2.62 -13.85
C ARG A 100 -10.35 -3.38 -15.02
N GLY A 101 -11.00 -4.51 -14.74
CA GLY A 101 -11.62 -5.37 -15.77
C GLY A 101 -10.64 -6.24 -16.55
N ASP A 102 -9.37 -6.29 -16.16
CA ASP A 102 -8.32 -7.09 -16.81
C ASP A 102 -8.30 -8.52 -16.23
N LEU A 103 -9.32 -9.28 -16.60
CA LEU A 103 -9.55 -10.63 -16.06
C LEU A 103 -8.53 -11.65 -16.58
N GLU A 104 -7.97 -11.44 -17.77
CA GLU A 104 -6.97 -12.33 -18.37
C GLU A 104 -5.71 -12.33 -17.50
N ARG A 105 -5.13 -11.16 -17.24
CA ARG A 105 -3.96 -11.03 -16.36
C ARG A 105 -4.28 -11.41 -14.91
N ALA A 106 -5.48 -11.10 -14.43
CA ALA A 106 -5.88 -11.53 -13.08
C ALA A 106 -5.80 -13.05 -12.93
N ASN A 107 -6.25 -13.81 -13.95
CA ASN A 107 -6.19 -15.28 -13.92
C ASN A 107 -4.75 -15.83 -13.94
N GLU A 108 -3.78 -15.09 -14.50
CA GLU A 108 -2.36 -15.47 -14.45
C GLU A 108 -1.75 -15.28 -13.05
N VAL A 109 -2.21 -14.26 -12.31
CA VAL A 109 -1.74 -13.97 -10.94
C VAL A 109 -2.36 -14.91 -9.91
N LEU A 110 -3.61 -15.34 -10.12
CA LEU A 110 -4.39 -16.14 -9.16
C LEU A 110 -3.65 -17.38 -8.60
N PRO A 111 -2.91 -18.20 -9.39
CA PRO A 111 -2.18 -19.35 -8.88
C PRO A 111 -1.08 -19.03 -7.86
N SER A 112 -0.57 -17.80 -7.85
CA SER A 112 0.43 -17.34 -6.88
C SER A 112 -0.16 -16.99 -5.51
N ILE A 113 -1.49 -16.89 -5.41
CA ILE A 113 -2.19 -16.58 -4.16
C ILE A 113 -2.47 -17.90 -3.43
N PRO A 114 -2.03 -18.06 -2.17
CA PRO A 114 -2.33 -19.26 -1.39
C PRO A 114 -3.83 -19.51 -1.26
N LYS A 115 -4.24 -20.78 -1.38
CA LYS A 115 -5.66 -21.18 -1.47
C LYS A 115 -6.46 -20.81 -0.23
N GLU A 116 -5.82 -20.73 0.93
CA GLU A 116 -6.43 -20.27 2.18
C GLU A 116 -6.93 -18.81 2.12
N HIS A 117 -6.44 -18.02 1.16
CA HIS A 117 -6.87 -16.65 0.91
C HIS A 117 -7.90 -16.53 -0.22
N HIS A 118 -8.35 -17.64 -0.80
CA HIS A 118 -9.41 -17.63 -1.80
C HIS A 118 -10.77 -17.52 -1.10
N ASN A 119 -11.72 -16.80 -1.71
CA ASN A 119 -13.10 -16.77 -1.21
C ASN A 119 -13.68 -18.19 -1.24
N ARG A 120 -14.44 -18.54 -0.20
CA ARG A 120 -15.26 -19.76 -0.17
C ARG A 120 -16.54 -19.59 -0.94
#